data_AF-A0AAD5S5R6-F1
#
_entry.id   AF-A0AAD5S5R6-F1
#
_cell.length_a   1.000
_cell.length_b   1.000
_cell.length_c   1.000
_cell.angle_alpha   90.00
_cell.angle_beta   90.00
_cell.angle_gamma   90.00
#
_symmetry.space_group_name_H-M   'P 1'
#
loop_
_entity.id
_entity.type
_entity.pdbx_description
1 polymer ?
#
loop_
_entity_poly.entity_id
_entity_poly.type
_entity_poly.pdbx_seq_one_letter_code
_entity_poly.pdbx_strand_id
1 'polypeptide(L)'
;MRYAHLDFAALPSAIAGQRPITAASVNAKPNGALGVTLKPPAGPPLPKRPSFPSGTVYVGNNKKCGPSNNGAVCSANLCCAYPLNTADHYCGSTAKHCGVGRCNGQFGSCWANGTVTATATTRTTTKTTTKTTTTSSAPAATRTAVSGDKCGVISGITWKCPIGECCSQYNYCGTTTAHCGTGCRTSFGQCGTSSPPTSSGPAKVIERCTQAGTMAVTFDDGPFEYTQSLINQFNAAGFKTTLFVNGNNWGCIYSYASALRSAFQSGHQIASHTWSHSHLPEISQSTLESEFTKVDAALKNIIGRSPTYFRPPFGESNSNVLATAGNFGYTKSILWSVDSFDYEEGRSMAQKQATYENLDRSIKHIALNHDVHETTVTQLVPYILKWAKDNGVKLVTVGECLGEASSKWYKDVGSFPASSPNLSC
;
A
#
# COMPACT_ATOMS: atom_id res chain seq x y z
N MET A 1 9.52 49.89 -55.39
CA MET A 1 8.23 50.27 -56.01
C MET A 1 7.18 50.15 -54.91
N ARG A 2 6.88 51.22 -54.16
CA ARG A 2 5.88 52.28 -54.39
C ARG A 2 4.42 51.84 -54.14
N TYR A 3 3.86 52.39 -53.04
CA TYR A 3 2.46 52.68 -52.67
C TYR A 3 1.51 51.48 -52.40
N ALA A 4 0.56 51.51 -51.45
CA ALA A 4 -0.15 52.66 -50.87
C ALA A 4 -0.62 52.46 -49.41
N HIS A 5 -0.64 53.57 -48.67
CA HIS A 5 -1.39 53.88 -47.45
C HIS A 5 -2.90 54.00 -47.71
N LEU A 6 -3.72 53.77 -46.68
CA LEU A 6 -4.83 54.66 -46.33
C LEU A 6 -5.00 54.67 -44.79
N ASP A 7 -5.00 55.89 -44.25
CA ASP A 7 -5.16 56.26 -42.83
C ASP A 7 -6.53 56.92 -42.57
N PHE A 8 -6.83 57.09 -41.27
CA PHE A 8 -7.80 58.01 -40.62
C PHE A 8 -9.31 57.64 -40.71
N ALA A 9 -10.13 57.79 -39.66
CA ALA A 9 -10.09 58.74 -38.54
C ALA A 9 -10.82 58.22 -37.28
N ALA A 10 -10.57 58.94 -36.19
CA ALA A 10 -10.95 58.67 -34.81
C ALA A 10 -12.21 59.44 -34.34
N LEU A 11 -12.87 58.87 -33.31
CA LEU A 11 -13.48 59.51 -32.11
C LEU A 11 -14.71 60.45 -32.28
N PRO A 12 -15.63 60.58 -31.27
CA PRO A 12 -15.29 60.86 -29.87
C PRO A 12 -16.11 60.22 -28.71
N SER A 13 -15.48 60.36 -27.54
CA SER A 13 -15.93 60.32 -26.11
C SER A 13 -17.28 61.04 -25.86
N ALA A 14 -17.99 60.99 -24.73
CA ALA A 14 -17.84 60.52 -23.34
C ALA A 14 -19.30 60.36 -22.77
N ILE A 15 -19.57 59.74 -21.61
CA ILE A 15 -19.82 60.39 -20.29
C ILE A 15 -20.38 59.25 -19.40
N ALA A 16 -19.64 58.79 -18.38
CA ALA A 16 -19.72 59.14 -16.95
C ALA A 16 -20.80 58.41 -16.13
N GLY A 17 -20.37 57.77 -15.04
CA GLY A 17 -21.19 57.12 -14.02
C GLY A 17 -20.35 56.41 -12.95
N GLN A 18 -19.66 57.19 -12.11
CA GLN A 18 -18.95 56.76 -10.88
C GLN A 18 -19.96 56.17 -9.86
N ARG A 19 -19.62 55.26 -8.94
CA ARG A 19 -18.71 55.47 -7.79
C ARG A 19 -18.30 54.16 -7.08
N PRO A 20 -17.18 54.18 -6.31
CA PRO A 20 -16.53 53.03 -5.68
C PRO A 20 -16.93 52.83 -4.22
N ILE A 21 -16.63 51.65 -3.67
CA ILE A 21 -16.62 51.40 -2.23
C ILE A 21 -15.23 50.95 -1.78
N THR A 22 -14.89 51.46 -0.60
CA THR A 22 -13.57 51.77 -0.04
C THR A 22 -12.83 50.57 0.57
N ALA A 23 -11.50 50.65 0.50
CA ALA A 23 -10.57 49.90 1.35
C ALA A 23 -10.54 50.47 2.78
N ALA A 24 -10.33 49.60 3.77
CA ALA A 24 -9.87 49.97 5.11
C ALA A 24 -8.86 48.93 5.61
N SER A 25 -7.65 49.38 5.94
CA SER A 25 -6.72 48.69 6.83
C SER A 25 -6.73 49.43 8.17
N VAL A 26 -6.66 48.75 9.33
CA VAL A 26 -5.48 48.78 10.25
C VAL A 26 -5.61 47.76 11.41
N ASN A 27 -4.45 47.21 11.77
CA ASN A 27 -3.91 46.88 13.10
C ASN A 27 -4.34 45.64 13.93
N ALA A 28 -3.32 45.14 14.64
CA ALA A 28 -3.25 43.86 15.33
C ALA A 28 -3.20 43.97 16.87
N LYS A 29 -3.67 42.86 17.51
CA LYS A 29 -3.41 42.29 18.87
C LYS A 29 -4.00 42.95 20.14
N PRO A 30 -4.15 42.23 21.29
CA PRO A 30 -4.23 40.76 21.55
C PRO A 30 -5.36 40.29 22.53
N ASN A 31 -5.50 38.96 22.65
CA ASN A 31 -6.09 38.15 23.76
C ASN A 31 -7.59 38.19 24.08
N GLY A 32 -8.24 37.02 23.94
CA GLY A 32 -9.54 36.69 24.55
C GLY A 32 -10.01 35.29 24.16
N ALA A 33 -9.79 34.32 25.06
CA ALA A 33 -10.19 32.93 24.88
C ALA A 33 -11.71 32.74 25.03
N LEU A 34 -12.35 32.06 24.08
CA LEU A 34 -13.65 31.42 24.27
C LEU A 34 -13.62 30.06 23.55
N GLY A 35 -13.51 29.00 24.35
CA GLY A 35 -13.64 27.62 23.89
C GLY A 35 -15.11 27.25 23.70
N VAL A 36 -15.44 26.69 22.54
CA VAL A 36 -16.71 26.00 22.30
C VAL A 36 -16.38 24.57 21.90
N THR A 37 -16.56 23.65 22.84
CA THR A 37 -16.39 22.21 22.66
C THR A 37 -17.67 21.65 22.07
N LEU A 38 -17.66 21.25 20.79
CA LEU A 38 -18.76 20.47 20.21
C LEU A 38 -18.51 18.98 20.48
N LYS A 39 -19.33 18.39 21.34
CA LYS A 39 -19.36 16.95 21.65
C LYS A 39 -20.25 16.23 20.61
N PRO A 40 -19.77 15.18 19.92
CA PRO A 40 -20.63 14.37 19.06
C PRO A 40 -21.58 13.49 19.89
N PRO A 41 -22.80 13.20 19.38
CA PRO A 41 -23.81 12.44 20.11
C PRO A 41 -23.42 10.97 20.29
N ALA A 42 -23.83 10.39 21.42
CA ALA A 42 -23.62 8.98 21.75
C ALA A 42 -24.42 8.06 20.80
N GLY A 43 -23.73 7.08 20.21
CA GLY A 43 -24.38 6.03 19.39
C GLY A 43 -25.26 5.10 20.22
N PRO A 44 -26.25 4.44 19.60
CA PRO A 44 -27.17 3.55 20.30
C PRO A 44 -26.47 2.27 20.83
N PRO A 45 -26.96 1.66 21.92
CA PRO A 45 -26.33 0.49 22.50
C PRO A 45 -26.48 -0.76 21.61
N LEU A 46 -25.42 -1.56 21.53
CA LEU A 46 -25.39 -2.82 20.77
C LEU A 46 -26.41 -3.84 21.32
N PRO A 47 -27.12 -4.58 20.45
CA PRO A 47 -28.06 -5.61 20.88
C PRO A 47 -27.33 -6.83 21.47
N LYS A 48 -27.94 -7.44 22.50
CA LYS A 48 -27.43 -8.65 23.15
C LYS A 48 -27.44 -9.86 22.21
N ARG A 49 -26.39 -10.68 22.32
CA ARG A 49 -26.17 -11.92 21.55
C ARG A 49 -27.30 -12.94 21.79
N PRO A 50 -28.03 -13.41 20.76
CA PRO A 50 -28.92 -14.55 20.89
C PRO A 50 -28.12 -15.86 20.78
N SER A 51 -28.51 -16.86 21.55
CA SER A 51 -27.95 -18.22 21.55
C SER A 51 -29.04 -19.21 21.20
N PHE A 52 -29.03 -19.85 20.01
CA PHE A 52 -30.06 -20.83 19.59
C PHE A 52 -29.56 -21.76 18.44
N PRO A 53 -30.21 -22.92 18.17
CA PRO A 53 -29.59 -24.26 18.21
C PRO A 53 -29.33 -24.89 16.83
N SER A 54 -28.58 -26.00 16.82
CA SER A 54 -28.29 -26.82 15.63
C SER A 54 -29.54 -27.38 14.94
N GLY A 55 -29.63 -27.25 13.61
CA GLY A 55 -30.33 -28.26 12.80
C GLY A 55 -31.22 -27.83 11.63
N THR A 56 -31.14 -26.62 11.06
CA THR A 56 -31.96 -26.27 9.87
C THR A 56 -31.10 -25.77 8.72
N VAL A 57 -31.08 -26.51 7.61
CA VAL A 57 -30.40 -26.14 6.36
C VAL A 57 -31.28 -25.14 5.62
N TYR A 58 -30.93 -23.85 5.69
CA TYR A 58 -31.53 -22.81 4.86
C TYR A 58 -30.82 -22.74 3.51
N VAL A 59 -31.53 -23.03 2.43
CA VAL A 59 -31.09 -22.75 1.06
C VAL A 59 -31.49 -21.31 0.75
N GLY A 60 -30.50 -20.42 0.66
CA GLY A 60 -30.73 -18.97 0.58
C GLY A 60 -31.49 -18.55 -0.69
N ASN A 61 -32.60 -17.84 -0.53
CA ASN A 61 -33.15 -17.02 -1.62
C ASN A 61 -32.12 -15.94 -2.00
N ASN A 62 -31.97 -15.66 -3.30
CA ASN A 62 -31.05 -14.67 -3.87
C ASN A 62 -29.54 -14.97 -3.76
N LYS A 63 -29.15 -16.25 -3.71
CA LYS A 63 -27.75 -16.70 -3.80
C LYS A 63 -26.83 -16.19 -2.67
N LYS A 64 -27.37 -15.68 -1.57
CA LYS A 64 -26.58 -15.25 -0.40
C LYS A 64 -26.33 -16.42 0.56
N CYS A 65 -25.18 -16.40 1.22
CA CYS A 65 -24.73 -17.43 2.16
C CYS A 65 -23.94 -16.82 3.33
N GLY A 66 -23.55 -17.66 4.30
CA GLY A 66 -22.66 -17.26 5.39
C GLY A 66 -23.36 -16.66 6.62
N PRO A 67 -22.57 -16.23 7.63
CA PRO A 67 -23.08 -15.87 8.96
C PRO A 67 -24.08 -14.71 8.96
N SER A 68 -23.87 -13.72 8.09
CA SER A 68 -24.75 -12.55 7.93
C SER A 68 -26.11 -12.88 7.32
N ASN A 69 -26.27 -14.08 6.76
CA ASN A 69 -27.49 -14.56 6.10
C ASN A 69 -28.08 -15.77 6.83
N ASN A 70 -28.20 -15.68 8.16
CA ASN A 70 -28.72 -16.73 9.04
C ASN A 70 -27.99 -18.08 8.90
N GLY A 71 -26.71 -18.07 8.51
CA GLY A 71 -25.93 -19.29 8.28
C GLY A 71 -26.37 -20.08 7.04
N ALA A 72 -27.03 -19.43 6.08
CA ALA A 72 -27.45 -20.05 4.83
C ALA A 72 -26.25 -20.71 4.11
N VAL A 73 -26.47 -21.92 3.62
CA VAL A 73 -25.46 -22.72 2.92
C VAL A 73 -25.78 -22.78 1.43
N CYS A 74 -24.74 -22.88 0.62
CA CYS A 74 -24.85 -23.03 -0.81
C CYS A 74 -25.31 -24.44 -1.20
N SER A 75 -26.04 -24.54 -2.32
CA SER A 75 -26.35 -25.82 -2.94
C SER A 75 -25.09 -26.58 -3.33
N ALA A 76 -25.20 -27.91 -3.51
CA ALA A 76 -24.07 -28.76 -3.84
C ALA A 76 -23.26 -28.22 -5.03
N ASN A 77 -21.93 -28.28 -4.92
CA ASN A 77 -20.95 -27.81 -5.90
C ASN A 77 -20.90 -26.29 -6.13
N LEU A 78 -21.58 -25.51 -5.29
CA LEU A 78 -21.42 -24.07 -5.20
C LEU A 78 -20.70 -23.72 -3.90
N CYS A 79 -19.75 -22.80 -4.01
CA CYS A 79 -19.03 -22.31 -2.86
C CYS A 79 -19.53 -20.95 -2.39
N CYS A 80 -19.56 -20.79 -1.07
CA CYS A 80 -19.80 -19.52 -0.42
C CYS A 80 -18.51 -18.68 -0.39
N ALA A 81 -18.45 -17.62 -1.18
CA ALA A 81 -17.28 -16.74 -1.28
C ALA A 81 -17.66 -15.26 -1.53
N TYR A 82 -16.67 -14.39 -1.39
CA TYR A 82 -16.80 -12.92 -1.41
C TYR A 82 -16.89 -12.31 -2.82
N PRO A 83 -17.47 -11.11 -2.94
CA PRO A 83 -16.83 -9.93 -3.51
C PRO A 83 -16.44 -9.00 -2.36
N LEU A 84 -15.13 -8.86 -2.12
CA LEU A 84 -14.55 -8.08 -1.02
C LEU A 84 -15.31 -6.76 -0.84
N ASN A 85 -15.69 -6.42 0.40
CA ASN A 85 -16.29 -5.15 0.84
C ASN A 85 -17.83 -5.11 0.99
N THR A 86 -18.52 -6.25 1.05
CA THR A 86 -19.93 -6.29 1.47
C THR A 86 -20.14 -7.25 2.64
N ALA A 87 -21.18 -7.01 3.46
CA ALA A 87 -21.51 -7.85 4.61
C ALA A 87 -22.06 -9.25 4.20
N ASP A 88 -22.42 -9.43 2.93
CA ASP A 88 -23.10 -10.62 2.41
C ASP A 88 -22.17 -11.49 1.56
N HIS A 89 -22.14 -12.80 1.85
CA HIS A 89 -21.42 -13.77 1.01
C HIS A 89 -22.36 -14.33 -0.06
N TYR A 90 -21.82 -14.80 -1.20
CA TYR A 90 -22.64 -15.35 -2.28
C TYR A 90 -22.17 -16.74 -2.74
N CYS A 91 -23.11 -17.52 -3.25
CA CYS A 91 -22.88 -18.86 -3.80
C CYS A 91 -22.47 -18.81 -5.27
N GLY A 92 -21.32 -19.39 -5.61
CA GLY A 92 -20.85 -19.52 -6.99
C GLY A 92 -19.84 -20.64 -7.19
N SER A 93 -19.63 -21.05 -8.45
CA SER A 93 -18.74 -22.14 -8.85
C SER A 93 -17.52 -21.68 -9.67
N THR A 94 -17.39 -20.39 -9.92
CA THR A 94 -16.28 -19.84 -10.72
C THR A 94 -14.99 -19.82 -9.93
N ALA A 95 -13.84 -19.66 -10.58
CA ALA A 95 -12.54 -19.53 -9.91
C ALA A 95 -12.49 -18.41 -8.84
N LYS A 96 -13.35 -17.38 -8.97
CA LYS A 96 -13.53 -16.33 -7.95
C LYS A 96 -14.06 -16.89 -6.61
N HIS A 97 -14.85 -17.97 -6.67
CA HIS A 97 -15.42 -18.67 -5.51
C HIS A 97 -14.63 -19.94 -5.15
N CYS A 98 -14.06 -20.61 -6.15
CA CYS A 98 -13.43 -21.92 -6.03
C CYS A 98 -11.90 -21.93 -6.15
N GLY A 99 -11.27 -20.77 -6.12
CA GLY A 99 -9.82 -20.66 -5.98
C GLY A 99 -9.34 -21.19 -4.63
N VAL A 100 -8.08 -21.63 -4.57
CA VAL A 100 -7.45 -22.16 -3.36
C VAL A 100 -7.60 -21.16 -2.20
N GLY A 101 -8.14 -21.65 -1.08
CA GLY A 101 -8.35 -20.85 0.15
C GLY A 101 -9.50 -19.83 0.09
N ARG A 102 -10.22 -19.73 -1.04
CA ARG A 102 -11.35 -18.78 -1.18
C ARG A 102 -12.67 -19.36 -0.70
N CYS A 103 -12.77 -20.68 -0.66
CA CYS A 103 -14.02 -21.33 -0.34
C CYS A 103 -14.23 -21.49 1.16
N ASN A 104 -15.30 -20.89 1.68
CA ASN A 104 -15.71 -21.17 3.05
C ASN A 104 -16.43 -22.51 3.12
N GLY A 105 -15.67 -23.56 3.46
CA GLY A 105 -16.13 -24.95 3.55
C GLY A 105 -17.26 -25.19 4.55
N GLN A 106 -17.55 -24.25 5.45
CA GLN A 106 -18.67 -24.32 6.38
C GLN A 106 -20.01 -23.99 5.70
N PHE A 107 -20.00 -23.23 4.60
CA PHE A 107 -21.20 -22.72 3.94
C PHE A 107 -21.27 -23.05 2.43
N GLY A 108 -20.32 -23.80 1.88
CA GLY A 108 -20.38 -24.29 0.50
C GLY A 108 -19.17 -25.15 0.13
N SER A 109 -19.19 -25.76 -1.05
CA SER A 109 -18.08 -26.60 -1.55
C SER A 109 -17.92 -26.48 -3.07
N CYS A 110 -16.68 -26.63 -3.53
CA CYS A 110 -16.34 -26.57 -4.96
C CYS A 110 -16.17 -27.95 -5.58
N TRP A 111 -16.47 -28.06 -6.86
CA TRP A 111 -16.19 -29.27 -7.64
C TRP A 111 -14.67 -29.50 -7.71
N ALA A 112 -14.20 -30.64 -7.20
CA ALA A 112 -12.86 -31.14 -7.46
C ALA A 112 -12.76 -31.70 -8.89
N ASN A 113 -12.03 -31.02 -9.79
CA ASN A 113 -11.51 -31.59 -11.04
C ASN A 113 -9.99 -31.78 -10.84
N GLY A 114 -9.33 -32.93 -10.98
CA GLY A 114 -9.71 -34.28 -11.40
C GLY A 114 -8.48 -35.21 -11.23
N THR A 115 -8.63 -36.50 -11.57
CA THR A 115 -7.70 -37.66 -11.44
C THR A 115 -7.75 -38.44 -10.12
N VAL A 116 -8.58 -39.49 -10.12
CA VAL A 116 -8.58 -40.57 -9.13
C VAL A 116 -7.76 -41.72 -9.72
N THR A 117 -6.54 -41.96 -9.22
CA THR A 117 -5.93 -43.28 -9.35
C THR A 117 -6.56 -44.15 -8.27
N ALA A 118 -7.37 -45.11 -8.71
CA ALA A 118 -8.08 -46.03 -7.84
C ALA A 118 -7.11 -46.99 -7.13
N THR A 119 -7.12 -46.98 -5.80
CA THR A 119 -6.78 -48.17 -5.03
C THR A 119 -8.07 -48.62 -4.33
N ALA A 120 -8.66 -49.68 -4.89
CA ALA A 120 -9.82 -50.33 -4.33
C ALA A 120 -9.42 -51.09 -3.05
N THR A 121 -10.13 -50.85 -1.95
CA THR A 121 -10.19 -51.81 -0.85
C THR A 121 -11.63 -52.00 -0.41
N THR A 122 -12.10 -53.22 -0.67
CA THR A 122 -13.41 -53.79 -0.38
C THR A 122 -13.72 -53.72 1.12
N ARG A 123 -14.97 -53.33 1.44
CA ARG A 123 -15.49 -53.21 2.80
C ARG A 123 -15.99 -54.57 3.29
N THR A 124 -15.22 -55.24 4.15
CA THR A 124 -15.71 -56.37 4.95
C THR A 124 -16.08 -55.88 6.35
N THR A 125 -17.31 -56.18 6.77
CA THR A 125 -17.86 -55.92 8.09
C THR A 125 -17.26 -56.84 9.15
N THR A 126 -16.79 -56.31 10.28
CA THR A 126 -16.73 -57.08 11.55
C THR A 126 -16.85 -56.18 12.78
N LYS A 127 -17.55 -56.73 13.78
CA LYS A 127 -17.92 -56.22 15.10
C LYS A 127 -16.74 -55.86 16.02
N THR A 128 -17.00 -54.84 16.85
CA THR A 128 -16.67 -54.65 18.28
C THR A 128 -15.30 -55.07 18.82
N THR A 129 -14.52 -54.10 19.32
CA THR A 129 -13.93 -54.16 20.67
C THR A 129 -13.40 -52.79 21.13
N THR A 130 -13.76 -52.42 22.35
CA THR A 130 -13.32 -51.24 23.08
C THR A 130 -11.85 -51.37 23.48
N LYS A 131 -11.01 -50.36 23.19
CA LYS A 131 -9.70 -50.23 23.84
C LYS A 131 -9.36 -48.76 24.12
N THR A 132 -9.28 -48.45 25.40
CA THR A 132 -8.82 -47.20 25.99
C THR A 132 -7.33 -46.99 25.73
N THR A 133 -6.92 -45.83 25.18
CA THR A 133 -5.56 -45.30 25.41
C THR A 133 -5.48 -43.79 25.18
N THR A 134 -5.26 -43.08 26.30
CA THR A 134 -4.35 -41.95 26.52
C THR A 134 -4.31 -40.75 25.55
N THR A 135 -4.78 -39.64 26.09
CA THR A 135 -4.55 -38.24 25.72
C THR A 135 -3.07 -37.88 25.56
N SER A 136 -2.73 -37.16 24.49
CA SER A 136 -1.55 -36.29 24.44
C SER A 136 -1.97 -34.92 23.90
N SER A 137 -1.65 -33.89 24.69
CA SER A 137 -1.99 -32.49 24.46
C SER A 137 -1.10 -31.85 23.39
N ALA A 138 -1.70 -31.18 22.41
CA ALA A 138 -1.01 -30.34 21.43
C ALA A 138 -0.47 -29.04 22.08
N PRO A 139 0.68 -28.49 21.63
CA PRO A 139 1.25 -27.27 22.21
C PRO A 139 0.45 -26.00 21.86
N ALA A 140 0.35 -25.09 22.82
CA ALA A 140 -0.36 -23.81 22.70
C ALA A 140 0.35 -22.82 21.76
N ALA A 141 -0.43 -22.09 20.95
CA ALA A 141 0.05 -21.04 20.05
C ALA A 141 0.71 -19.89 20.84
N THR A 142 1.95 -19.55 20.48
CA THR A 142 2.75 -18.51 21.16
C THR A 142 2.34 -17.12 20.68
N ARG A 143 1.86 -16.27 21.60
CA ARG A 143 1.56 -14.86 21.34
C ARG A 143 2.88 -14.08 21.27
N THR A 144 3.09 -13.31 20.19
CA THR A 144 4.26 -12.44 20.03
C THR A 144 3.84 -10.99 20.30
N ALA A 145 4.60 -10.27 21.11
CA ALA A 145 4.38 -8.85 21.42
C ALA A 145 5.70 -8.07 21.25
N VAL A 146 5.61 -6.77 20.98
CA VAL A 146 6.77 -5.86 20.91
C VAL A 146 6.74 -5.01 22.17
N SER A 147 7.85 -4.97 22.90
CA SER A 147 7.98 -4.21 24.15
C SER A 147 9.14 -3.22 23.99
N GLY A 148 9.00 -2.02 24.55
CA GLY A 148 10.06 -1.01 24.50
C GLY A 148 11.32 -1.38 25.29
N ASP A 149 11.22 -2.21 26.33
CA ASP A 149 12.35 -2.43 27.26
C ASP A 149 12.78 -3.89 27.37
N LYS A 150 11.88 -4.85 27.13
CA LYS A 150 12.06 -6.29 27.33
C LYS A 150 12.00 -7.10 26.03
N CYS A 151 12.77 -8.18 25.99
CA CYS A 151 12.79 -9.16 24.90
C CYS A 151 12.94 -10.60 25.40
N GLY A 152 12.72 -11.59 24.54
CA GLY A 152 12.73 -13.01 24.90
C GLY A 152 11.37 -13.54 25.29
N VAL A 153 11.29 -14.82 25.67
CA VAL A 153 10.04 -15.45 26.11
C VAL A 153 9.83 -15.15 27.60
N ILE A 154 8.87 -14.29 27.93
CA ILE A 154 8.55 -13.87 29.29
C ILE A 154 7.09 -14.22 29.56
N SER A 155 6.85 -15.05 30.58
CA SER A 155 5.51 -15.51 30.96
C SER A 155 4.72 -16.13 29.80
N GLY A 156 5.40 -16.89 28.93
CA GLY A 156 4.80 -17.54 27.77
C GLY A 156 4.51 -16.63 26.57
N ILE A 157 4.90 -15.35 26.65
CA ILE A 157 4.77 -14.37 25.56
C ILE A 157 6.16 -14.13 24.97
N THR A 158 6.26 -14.19 23.65
CA THR A 158 7.51 -13.87 22.93
C THR A 158 7.61 -12.37 22.73
N TRP A 159 8.58 -11.73 23.38
CA TRP A 159 8.87 -10.32 23.24
C TRP A 159 10.05 -10.10 22.28
N LYS A 160 9.87 -9.22 21.30
CA LYS A 160 10.94 -8.79 20.38
C LYS A 160 11.26 -7.32 20.60
N CYS A 161 12.53 -6.98 20.43
CA CYS A 161 12.97 -5.60 20.46
C CYS A 161 12.51 -4.80 19.24
N PRO A 162 12.33 -3.48 19.38
CA PRO A 162 12.14 -2.56 18.26
C PRO A 162 13.26 -2.68 17.21
N ILE A 163 12.98 -2.25 15.98
CA ILE A 163 14.02 -2.20 14.94
C ILE A 163 15.14 -1.25 15.38
N GLY A 164 16.39 -1.67 15.14
CA GLY A 164 17.60 -0.95 15.56
C GLY A 164 18.08 -1.34 16.96
N GLU A 165 17.29 -2.12 17.71
CA GLU A 165 17.65 -2.58 19.04
C GLU A 165 18.03 -4.06 19.07
N CYS A 166 18.98 -4.35 19.92
CA CYS A 166 19.52 -5.66 20.18
C CYS A 166 18.87 -6.23 21.42
N CYS A 167 18.54 -7.52 21.39
CA CYS A 167 18.09 -8.21 22.59
C CYS A 167 19.30 -8.71 23.35
N SER A 168 19.61 -8.07 24.48
CA SER A 168 20.71 -8.51 25.35
C SER A 168 20.48 -9.93 25.87
N GLN A 169 21.56 -10.56 26.35
CA GLN A 169 21.46 -11.84 27.06
C GLN A 169 20.54 -11.78 28.31
N TYR A 170 20.33 -10.57 28.85
CA TYR A 170 19.52 -10.28 30.03
C TYR A 170 18.05 -9.97 29.73
N ASN A 171 17.57 -10.22 28.51
CA ASN A 171 16.16 -10.01 28.12
C ASN A 171 15.73 -8.53 28.11
N TYR A 172 16.68 -7.64 27.83
CA TYR A 172 16.43 -6.21 27.63
C TYR A 172 16.80 -5.75 26.23
N CYS A 173 16.01 -4.82 25.71
CA CYS A 173 16.26 -4.15 24.44
C CYS A 173 17.14 -2.91 24.63
N GLY A 174 17.98 -2.66 23.64
CA GLY A 174 18.80 -1.45 23.62
C GLY A 174 19.80 -1.45 22.48
N THR A 175 20.46 -0.32 22.29
CA THR A 175 21.37 -0.04 21.15
C THR A 175 22.85 -0.06 21.52
N THR A 176 23.17 -0.21 22.81
CA THR A 176 24.56 -0.16 23.29
C THR A 176 25.29 -1.48 23.06
N THR A 177 26.62 -1.47 23.12
CA THR A 177 27.45 -2.69 23.06
C THR A 177 27.05 -3.73 24.12
N ALA A 178 26.50 -3.32 25.26
CA ALA A 178 26.00 -4.23 26.28
C ALA A 178 24.76 -5.04 25.80
N HIS A 179 24.01 -4.51 24.84
CA HIS A 179 22.84 -5.15 24.24
C HIS A 179 23.19 -5.86 22.93
N CYS A 180 24.03 -5.24 22.11
CA CYS A 180 24.39 -5.68 20.76
C CYS A 180 25.66 -6.52 20.67
N GLY A 181 26.42 -6.62 21.75
CA GLY A 181 27.68 -7.36 21.80
C GLY A 181 27.49 -8.85 22.04
N THR A 182 28.50 -9.48 22.67
CA THR A 182 28.49 -10.90 22.99
C THR A 182 27.27 -11.28 23.83
N GLY A 183 26.50 -12.27 23.38
CA GLY A 183 25.27 -12.72 24.05
C GLY A 183 23.98 -12.09 23.55
N CYS A 184 24.04 -11.24 22.51
CA CYS A 184 22.82 -10.77 21.85
C CYS A 184 22.01 -11.94 21.25
N ARG A 185 20.70 -11.94 21.50
CA ARG A 185 19.77 -13.00 21.11
C ARG A 185 19.10 -12.66 19.77
N THR A 186 19.61 -13.24 18.69
CA THR A 186 19.14 -13.01 17.31
C THR A 186 17.65 -13.31 17.09
N SER A 187 17.09 -14.23 17.86
CA SER A 187 15.65 -14.56 17.80
C SER A 187 14.74 -13.44 18.30
N PHE A 188 15.28 -12.47 19.05
CA PHE A 188 14.52 -11.44 19.74
C PHE A 188 15.05 -10.01 19.54
N GLY A 189 16.14 -9.80 18.79
CA GLY A 189 16.68 -8.47 18.43
C GLY A 189 17.78 -8.54 17.35
N GLN A 190 18.26 -7.39 16.88
CA GLN A 190 19.17 -7.28 15.73
C GLN A 190 20.65 -7.39 16.11
N CYS A 191 21.18 -8.61 16.21
CA CYS A 191 22.56 -8.85 16.64
C CYS A 191 23.55 -8.85 15.48
N GLY A 192 24.74 -8.25 15.66
CA GLY A 192 25.86 -8.35 14.71
C GLY A 192 26.00 -7.20 13.72
N THR A 193 25.11 -6.20 13.72
CA THR A 193 25.36 -4.92 13.05
C THR A 193 25.97 -3.95 14.05
N SER A 194 27.31 -3.90 14.13
CA SER A 194 28.06 -2.94 14.97
C SER A 194 27.97 -1.49 14.48
N SER A 195 26.86 -1.12 13.83
CA SER A 195 26.43 0.25 13.64
C SER A 195 24.91 0.20 13.55
N PRO A 196 24.18 1.03 14.34
CA PRO A 196 22.82 1.40 13.98
C PRO A 196 22.81 1.80 12.50
N PRO A 197 21.75 1.54 11.72
CA PRO A 197 21.61 2.23 10.44
C PRO A 197 21.85 3.71 10.72
N THR A 198 22.89 4.30 10.13
CA THR A 198 23.22 5.71 10.31
C THR A 198 21.92 6.47 10.04
N SER A 199 21.28 6.94 11.11
CA SER A 199 19.97 7.58 11.00
C SER A 199 20.15 8.72 10.02
N SER A 200 19.45 8.68 8.90
CA SER A 200 19.54 9.73 7.87
C SER A 200 18.84 11.02 8.30
N GLY A 201 18.47 11.13 9.58
CA GLY A 201 17.49 12.08 10.08
C GLY A 201 16.07 11.73 9.60
N PRO A 202 15.06 12.49 10.05
CA PRO A 202 13.70 12.33 9.55
C PRO A 202 13.63 12.47 8.03
N ALA A 203 12.81 11.63 7.39
CA ALA A 203 12.58 11.70 5.96
C ALA A 203 12.04 13.08 5.56
N LYS A 204 12.55 13.65 4.47
CA LYS A 204 12.13 14.96 3.97
C LYS A 204 10.89 14.82 3.10
N VAL A 205 9.88 15.65 3.36
CA VAL A 205 8.67 15.72 2.52
C VAL A 205 8.99 16.44 1.22
N ILE A 206 8.60 15.86 0.08
CA ILE A 206 8.84 16.39 -1.27
C ILE A 206 7.58 16.24 -2.11
N GLU A 207 7.10 17.34 -2.68
CA GLU A 207 5.88 17.38 -3.50
C GLU A 207 6.15 17.65 -4.99
N ARG A 208 7.35 18.16 -5.32
CA ARG A 208 7.67 18.68 -6.65
C ARG A 208 9.03 18.24 -7.14
N CYS A 209 9.20 18.18 -8.46
CA CYS A 209 10.51 17.94 -9.06
C CYS A 209 11.41 19.17 -8.89
N THR A 210 12.72 19.00 -9.00
CA THR A 210 13.70 20.09 -8.95
C THR A 210 14.42 20.29 -10.28
N GLN A 211 14.42 19.31 -11.17
CA GLN A 211 14.97 19.42 -12.52
C GLN A 211 13.98 20.08 -13.48
N ALA A 212 14.47 20.98 -14.33
CA ALA A 212 13.64 21.69 -15.32
C ALA A 212 13.29 20.78 -16.49
N GLY A 213 12.10 20.97 -17.08
CA GLY A 213 11.62 20.17 -18.22
C GLY A 213 11.30 18.71 -17.89
N THR A 214 11.34 18.33 -16.61
CA THR A 214 11.02 16.97 -16.15
C THR A 214 9.73 16.94 -15.34
N MET A 215 8.97 15.85 -15.53
CA MET A 215 7.80 15.52 -14.73
C MET A 215 7.90 14.06 -14.28
N ALA A 216 7.51 13.76 -13.04
CA ALA A 216 7.40 12.40 -12.56
C ALA A 216 5.94 11.99 -12.49
N VAL A 217 5.52 11.08 -13.38
CA VAL A 217 4.21 10.42 -13.30
C VAL A 217 4.40 9.17 -12.46
N THR A 218 3.67 9.05 -11.36
CA THR A 218 3.87 8.02 -10.34
C THR A 218 2.60 7.22 -10.12
N PHE A 219 2.76 5.97 -9.66
CA PHE A 219 1.66 5.03 -9.43
C PHE A 219 1.79 4.37 -8.06
N ASP A 220 0.69 4.39 -7.32
CA ASP A 220 0.57 3.82 -5.97
C ASP A 220 -0.23 2.50 -5.99
N ASP A 221 -0.26 1.84 -4.84
CA ASP A 221 -1.06 0.66 -4.48
C ASP A 221 -0.68 -0.68 -5.12
N GLY A 222 0.04 -0.64 -6.24
CA GLY A 222 0.55 -1.82 -6.91
C GLY A 222 1.62 -2.59 -6.10
N PRO A 223 2.16 -3.68 -6.65
CA PRO A 223 1.80 -4.23 -7.95
C PRO A 223 0.46 -4.97 -7.94
N PHE A 224 -0.20 -4.97 -9.09
CA PHE A 224 -1.45 -5.67 -9.35
C PHE A 224 -1.50 -6.20 -10.79
N GLU A 225 -2.65 -6.70 -11.24
CA GLU A 225 -2.78 -7.38 -12.54
C GLU A 225 -2.44 -6.48 -13.76
N TYR A 226 -2.57 -5.16 -13.63
CA TYR A 226 -2.30 -4.20 -14.70
C TYR A 226 -0.85 -3.67 -14.73
N THR A 227 -0.06 -3.89 -13.67
CA THR A 227 1.27 -3.30 -13.51
C THR A 227 2.23 -3.67 -14.65
N GLN A 228 2.20 -4.92 -15.15
CA GLN A 228 3.05 -5.31 -16.28
C GLN A 228 2.66 -4.57 -17.58
N SER A 229 1.37 -4.36 -17.81
CA SER A 229 0.88 -3.60 -18.96
C SER A 229 1.32 -2.14 -18.88
N LEU A 230 1.22 -1.53 -17.69
CA LEU A 230 1.74 -0.19 -17.42
C LEU A 230 3.22 -0.07 -17.78
N ILE A 231 4.07 -0.98 -17.29
CA ILE A 231 5.51 -0.99 -17.55
C ILE A 231 5.78 -1.09 -19.06
N ASN A 232 5.07 -1.97 -19.76
CA ASN A 232 5.21 -2.13 -21.20
C ASN A 232 4.87 -0.84 -21.96
N GLN A 233 3.82 -0.12 -21.55
CA GLN A 233 3.42 1.15 -22.17
C GLN A 233 4.48 2.24 -22.00
N PHE A 234 5.01 2.43 -20.78
CA PHE A 234 6.08 3.41 -20.55
C PHE A 234 7.36 3.05 -21.32
N ASN A 235 7.75 1.77 -21.33
CA ASN A 235 8.89 1.28 -22.10
C ASN A 235 8.73 1.56 -23.60
N ALA A 236 7.58 1.22 -24.17
CA ALA A 236 7.27 1.48 -25.58
C ALA A 236 7.25 2.98 -25.90
N ALA A 237 6.87 3.81 -24.93
CA ALA A 237 6.88 5.26 -25.08
C ALA A 237 8.27 5.90 -24.95
N GLY A 238 9.28 5.16 -24.47
CA GLY A 238 10.62 5.69 -24.20
C GLY A 238 10.69 6.53 -22.92
N PHE A 239 9.73 6.36 -22.00
CA PHE A 239 9.62 7.12 -20.76
C PHE A 239 9.89 6.26 -19.52
N LYS A 240 10.10 6.91 -18.38
CA LYS A 240 10.24 6.27 -17.06
C LYS A 240 9.16 6.75 -16.10
N THR A 241 8.95 5.96 -15.05
CA THR A 241 7.97 6.19 -14.00
C THR A 241 8.50 5.66 -12.66
N THR A 242 7.85 6.03 -11.57
CA THR A 242 8.09 5.50 -10.22
C THR A 242 6.85 4.78 -9.72
N LEU A 243 7.04 3.53 -9.29
CA LEU A 243 6.01 2.70 -8.65
C LEU A 243 6.22 2.75 -7.14
N PHE A 244 5.26 3.26 -6.39
CA PHE A 244 5.21 3.14 -4.93
C PHE A 244 4.40 1.90 -4.59
N VAL A 245 5.09 0.84 -4.17
CA VAL A 245 4.48 -0.48 -4.08
C VAL A 245 4.16 -0.89 -2.64
N ASN A 246 3.02 -1.58 -2.50
CA ASN A 246 2.65 -2.27 -1.28
C ASN A 246 3.20 -3.70 -1.22
N GLY A 247 3.24 -4.23 0.00
CA GLY A 247 3.56 -5.64 0.25
C GLY A 247 2.37 -6.57 0.12
N ASN A 248 1.26 -6.23 0.78
CA ASN A 248 0.01 -6.97 0.78
C ASN A 248 -1.17 -6.00 0.90
N ASN A 249 -1.68 -5.57 -0.26
CA ASN A 249 -2.81 -4.64 -0.39
C ASN A 249 -3.83 -5.20 -1.40
N TRP A 250 -3.84 -4.72 -2.65
CA TRP A 250 -4.65 -5.26 -3.75
C TRP A 250 -4.25 -6.67 -4.15
N GLY A 251 -2.98 -6.99 -3.97
CA GLY A 251 -2.49 -8.36 -3.99
C GLY A 251 -1.19 -8.50 -3.22
N CYS A 252 -0.69 -9.72 -3.20
CA CYS A 252 0.60 -10.02 -2.60
C CYS A 252 1.74 -9.64 -3.55
N ILE A 253 2.71 -8.86 -3.07
CA ILE A 253 3.86 -8.38 -3.85
C ILE A 253 4.65 -9.52 -4.52
N TYR A 254 4.72 -10.69 -3.89
CA TYR A 254 5.41 -11.87 -4.44
C TYR A 254 4.70 -12.46 -5.66
N SER A 255 3.37 -12.32 -5.77
CA SER A 255 2.60 -12.77 -6.93
C SER A 255 2.93 -11.96 -8.20
N TYR A 256 3.49 -10.76 -8.03
CA TYR A 256 3.84 -9.86 -9.11
C TYR A 256 5.34 -9.54 -9.17
N ALA A 257 6.17 -10.42 -8.59
CA ALA A 257 7.62 -10.25 -8.55
C ALA A 257 8.25 -10.11 -9.95
N SER A 258 7.68 -10.77 -10.97
CA SER A 258 8.13 -10.63 -12.37
C SER A 258 7.94 -9.22 -12.90
N ALA A 259 6.78 -8.59 -12.63
CA ALA A 259 6.51 -7.21 -13.04
C ALA A 259 7.48 -6.22 -12.37
N LEU A 260 7.73 -6.39 -11.06
CA LEU A 260 8.70 -5.54 -10.36
C LEU A 260 10.14 -5.73 -10.87
N ARG A 261 10.55 -6.97 -11.18
CA ARG A 261 11.85 -7.20 -11.82
C ARG A 261 11.93 -6.54 -13.20
N SER A 262 10.87 -6.66 -14.01
CA SER A 262 10.77 -6.01 -15.33
C SER A 262 10.87 -4.49 -15.20
N ALA A 263 10.16 -3.88 -14.24
CA ALA A 263 10.21 -2.45 -13.97
C ALA A 263 11.64 -2.01 -13.63
N PHE A 264 12.25 -2.68 -12.67
CA PHE A 264 13.60 -2.37 -12.19
C PHE A 264 14.66 -2.50 -13.30
N GLN A 265 14.65 -3.60 -14.04
CA GLN A 265 15.59 -3.85 -15.14
C GLN A 265 15.42 -2.87 -16.29
N SER A 266 14.20 -2.37 -16.50
CA SER A 266 13.92 -1.34 -17.51
C SER A 266 14.22 0.08 -17.01
N GLY A 267 14.75 0.26 -15.80
CA GLY A 267 15.15 1.56 -15.26
C GLY A 267 13.99 2.39 -14.68
N HIS A 268 12.82 1.80 -14.45
CA HIS A 268 11.81 2.43 -13.60
C HIS A 268 12.28 2.42 -12.14
N GLN A 269 11.80 3.39 -11.36
CA GLN A 269 12.09 3.42 -9.93
C GLN A 269 11.02 2.65 -9.18
N ILE A 270 11.44 1.85 -8.20
CA ILE A 270 10.55 1.18 -7.26
C ILE A 270 10.79 1.80 -5.89
N ALA A 271 9.73 2.28 -5.28
CA ALA A 271 9.70 2.93 -3.98
C ALA A 271 8.67 2.25 -3.08
N SER A 272 8.73 2.52 -1.77
CA SER A 272 7.81 1.90 -0.82
C SER A 272 6.50 2.66 -0.70
N HIS A 273 5.39 1.94 -0.66
CA HIS A 273 4.10 2.47 -0.19
C HIS A 273 3.62 1.79 1.09
N THR A 274 4.57 1.25 1.88
CA THR A 274 4.33 0.45 3.09
C THR A 274 3.81 -0.96 2.82
N TRP A 275 3.66 -1.78 3.85
CA TRP A 275 3.25 -3.17 3.67
C TRP A 275 1.75 -3.30 3.38
N SER A 276 0.89 -2.72 4.20
CA SER A 276 -0.57 -2.95 4.16
C SER A 276 -1.40 -1.70 3.90
N HIS A 277 -0.79 -0.58 3.46
CA HIS A 277 -1.50 0.66 3.18
C HIS A 277 -2.29 1.22 4.40
N SER A 278 -1.67 1.17 5.59
CA SER A 278 -2.28 1.66 6.84
C SER A 278 -2.19 3.19 6.99
N HIS A 279 -3.13 3.81 7.70
CA HIS A 279 -3.02 5.20 8.19
C HIS A 279 -1.86 5.31 9.19
N LEU A 280 -0.66 5.65 8.71
CA LEU A 280 0.58 5.60 9.49
C LEU A 280 0.57 6.41 10.79
N PRO A 281 -0.10 7.58 10.87
CA PRO A 281 -0.21 8.32 12.14
C PRO A 281 -1.04 7.63 13.22
N GLU A 282 -1.90 6.66 12.86
CA GLU A 282 -2.90 6.05 13.75
C GLU A 282 -2.49 4.69 14.30
N ILE A 283 -1.43 4.09 13.76
CA ILE A 283 -0.95 2.76 14.15
C ILE A 283 0.09 2.83 15.26
N SER A 284 0.27 1.72 15.99
CA SER A 284 1.32 1.62 17.01
C SER A 284 2.72 1.72 16.39
N GLN A 285 3.69 2.17 17.19
CA GLN A 285 5.11 2.22 16.77
C GLN A 285 5.59 0.89 16.19
N SER A 286 5.28 -0.22 16.86
CA SER A 286 5.64 -1.57 16.40
C SER A 286 5.00 -1.95 15.05
N THR A 287 3.79 -1.47 14.78
CA THR A 287 3.11 -1.70 13.51
C THR A 287 3.73 -0.84 12.42
N LEU A 288 4.03 0.42 12.71
CA LEU A 288 4.72 1.34 11.80
C LEU A 288 6.10 0.81 11.38
N GLU A 289 6.88 0.29 12.32
CA GLU A 289 8.17 -0.33 12.01
C GLU A 289 8.01 -1.62 11.18
N SER A 290 6.97 -2.41 11.46
CA SER A 290 6.63 -3.62 10.71
C SER A 290 6.24 -3.30 9.26
N GLU A 291 5.53 -2.19 9.02
CA GLU A 291 5.16 -1.70 7.69
C GLU A 291 6.40 -1.49 6.81
N PHE A 292 7.44 -0.82 7.32
CA PHE A 292 8.69 -0.62 6.59
C PHE A 292 9.54 -1.89 6.49
N THR A 293 9.63 -2.67 7.57
CA THR A 293 10.46 -3.88 7.62
C THR A 293 10.04 -4.88 6.56
N LYS A 294 8.74 -5.17 6.46
CA LYS A 294 8.25 -6.24 5.59
C LYS A 294 8.38 -5.87 4.11
N VAL A 295 8.06 -4.63 3.74
CA VAL A 295 8.18 -4.18 2.35
C VAL A 295 9.64 -4.09 1.91
N ASP A 296 10.55 -3.65 2.78
CA ASP A 296 12.00 -3.66 2.53
C ASP A 296 12.52 -5.08 2.30
N ALA A 297 12.11 -6.04 3.12
CA ALA A 297 12.49 -7.43 2.99
C ALA A 297 11.97 -8.03 1.67
N ALA A 298 10.72 -7.76 1.31
CA ALA A 298 10.15 -8.23 0.06
C ALA A 298 10.87 -7.65 -1.17
N LEU A 299 11.07 -6.33 -1.22
CA LEU A 299 11.80 -5.69 -2.32
C LEU A 299 13.25 -6.16 -2.39
N LYS A 300 13.90 -6.34 -1.24
CA LYS A 300 15.23 -6.93 -1.17
C LYS A 300 15.27 -8.33 -1.80
N ASN A 301 14.26 -9.16 -1.58
CA ASN A 301 14.19 -10.51 -2.18
C ASN A 301 13.79 -10.49 -3.67
N ILE A 302 12.98 -9.52 -4.10
CA ILE A 302 12.46 -9.46 -5.47
C ILE A 302 13.47 -8.81 -6.42
N ILE A 303 14.00 -7.64 -6.06
CA ILE A 303 14.87 -6.83 -6.92
C ILE A 303 16.29 -6.66 -6.38
N GLY A 304 16.63 -7.30 -5.25
CA GLY A 304 17.96 -7.20 -4.67
C GLY A 304 18.29 -5.83 -4.07
N ARG A 305 17.27 -4.99 -3.81
CA ARG A 305 17.42 -3.60 -3.35
C ARG A 305 16.32 -3.23 -2.36
N SER A 306 16.63 -2.33 -1.43
CA SER A 306 15.64 -1.71 -0.53
C SER A 306 15.56 -0.21 -0.83
N PRO A 307 14.36 0.39 -0.96
CA PRO A 307 14.20 1.77 -1.41
C PRO A 307 14.58 2.79 -0.32
N THR A 308 15.11 3.95 -0.73
CA THR A 308 15.33 5.13 0.15
C THR A 308 14.21 6.16 0.04
N TYR A 309 13.18 5.86 -0.76
CA TYR A 309 12.00 6.68 -1.05
C TYR A 309 10.76 5.92 -0.60
N PHE A 310 9.84 6.60 0.07
CA PHE A 310 8.49 6.10 0.30
C PHE A 310 7.47 7.19 0.04
N ARG A 311 6.22 6.78 -0.17
CA ARG A 311 5.06 7.65 -0.10
C ARG A 311 4.17 7.16 1.04
N PRO A 312 3.75 8.02 1.97
CA PRO A 312 2.81 7.62 3.00
C PRO A 312 1.43 7.34 2.37
N PRO A 313 0.76 6.22 2.71
CA PRO A 313 -0.65 6.01 2.41
C PRO A 313 -1.48 7.24 2.75
N PHE A 314 -2.44 7.58 1.88
CA PHE A 314 -3.32 8.75 2.02
C PHE A 314 -2.60 10.11 2.05
N GLY A 315 -1.28 10.15 1.81
CA GLY A 315 -0.47 11.37 1.98
C GLY A 315 -0.19 11.72 3.45
N GLU A 316 -0.51 10.83 4.38
CA GLU A 316 -0.53 11.13 5.81
C GLU A 316 0.79 10.79 6.52
N SER A 317 1.44 11.80 7.09
CA SER A 317 2.61 11.59 7.94
C SER A 317 2.69 12.63 9.05
N ASN A 318 3.30 12.23 10.18
CA ASN A 318 3.65 13.12 11.29
C ASN A 318 5.15 12.99 11.60
N SER A 319 5.64 13.73 12.60
CA SER A 319 7.05 13.71 12.98
C SER A 319 7.56 12.30 13.35
N ASN A 320 6.72 11.48 13.99
CA ASN A 320 7.05 10.10 14.34
C ASN A 320 7.19 9.21 13.09
N VAL A 321 6.29 9.35 12.12
CA VAL A 321 6.35 8.62 10.84
C VAL A 321 7.62 8.97 10.08
N LEU A 322 7.93 10.26 9.93
CA LEU A 322 9.13 10.71 9.21
C LEU A 322 10.42 10.30 9.91
N ALA A 323 10.47 10.37 11.24
CA ALA A 323 11.61 9.91 12.04
C ALA A 323 11.81 8.39 11.93
N THR A 324 10.72 7.61 12.05
CA THR A 324 10.76 6.15 11.90
C THR A 324 11.23 5.77 10.51
N ALA A 325 10.67 6.38 9.45
CA ALA A 325 11.14 6.15 8.07
C ALA A 325 12.65 6.45 7.93
N GLY A 326 13.11 7.55 8.52
CA GLY A 326 14.53 7.92 8.60
C GLY A 326 15.42 6.85 9.26
N ASN A 327 14.94 6.23 10.34
CA ASN A 327 15.64 5.13 11.02
C ASN A 327 15.73 3.86 10.15
N PHE A 328 14.78 3.67 9.24
CA PHE A 328 14.85 2.62 8.22
C PHE A 328 15.71 3.02 7.02
N GLY A 329 16.28 4.23 6.95
CA GLY A 329 17.08 4.71 5.83
C GLY A 329 16.25 5.24 4.66
N TYR A 330 14.97 5.56 4.90
CA TYR A 330 14.18 6.36 3.97
C TYR A 330 14.54 7.83 4.15
N THR A 331 15.08 8.45 3.11
CA THR A 331 15.51 9.85 3.13
C THR A 331 14.41 10.80 2.67
N LYS A 332 13.40 10.27 1.97
CA LYS A 332 12.37 11.07 1.29
C LYS A 332 10.98 10.47 1.45
N SER A 333 10.05 11.30 1.91
CA SER A 333 8.61 11.09 1.89
C SER A 333 8.05 11.84 0.69
N ILE A 334 7.61 11.13 -0.34
CA ILE A 334 7.18 11.72 -1.60
C ILE A 334 5.67 11.89 -1.59
N LEU A 335 5.22 13.13 -1.72
CA LEU A 335 3.84 13.49 -1.98
C LEU A 335 3.67 13.83 -3.47
N TRP A 336 2.71 14.67 -3.80
CA TRP A 336 2.40 15.05 -5.17
C TRP A 336 1.98 16.51 -5.24
N SER A 337 2.12 17.05 -6.44
CA SER A 337 1.69 18.40 -6.79
C SER A 337 0.48 18.42 -7.72
N VAL A 338 0.12 17.24 -8.23
CA VAL A 338 -0.94 16.99 -9.19
C VAL A 338 -1.58 15.68 -8.76
N ASP A 339 -2.89 15.71 -8.55
CA ASP A 339 -3.69 14.53 -8.29
C ASP A 339 -4.58 14.27 -9.50
N SER A 340 -4.48 13.08 -10.09
CA SER A 340 -5.30 12.70 -11.23
C SER A 340 -6.75 12.41 -10.84
N PHE A 341 -7.01 12.14 -9.55
CA PHE A 341 -8.28 11.64 -9.03
C PHE A 341 -8.76 10.40 -9.80
N ASP A 342 -7.83 9.56 -10.25
CA ASP A 342 -8.11 8.39 -11.07
C ASP A 342 -8.91 7.31 -10.34
N TYR A 343 -8.77 7.24 -9.02
CA TYR A 343 -9.55 6.42 -8.10
C TYR A 343 -11.01 6.90 -7.91
N GLU A 344 -11.32 8.15 -8.26
CA GLU A 344 -12.66 8.71 -8.03
C GLU A 344 -13.66 8.18 -9.07
N GLU A 345 -14.65 7.39 -8.61
CA GLU A 345 -15.69 6.80 -9.47
C GLU A 345 -16.58 7.87 -10.13
N GLY A 346 -16.83 8.99 -9.44
CA GLY A 346 -17.68 10.08 -9.92
C GLY A 346 -17.04 10.95 -11.00
N ARG A 347 -15.74 10.78 -11.28
CA ARG A 347 -14.98 11.63 -12.20
C ARG A 347 -14.82 10.95 -13.56
N SER A 348 -15.26 11.64 -14.62
CA SER A 348 -15.12 11.15 -15.99
C SER A 348 -13.67 11.07 -16.45
N MET A 349 -13.39 10.22 -17.45
CA MET A 349 -12.05 10.15 -18.04
C MET A 349 -11.59 11.50 -18.62
N ALA A 350 -12.49 12.28 -19.23
CA ALA A 350 -12.16 13.62 -19.72
C ALA A 350 -11.70 14.55 -18.58
N GLN A 351 -12.35 14.50 -17.41
CA GLN A 351 -11.92 15.29 -16.24
C GLN A 351 -10.58 14.81 -15.65
N LYS A 352 -10.26 13.51 -15.75
CA LYS A 352 -8.95 12.95 -15.35
C LYS A 352 -7.85 13.37 -16.32
N GLN A 353 -8.14 13.35 -17.62
CA GLN A 353 -7.22 13.82 -18.68
C GLN A 353 -6.97 15.33 -18.58
N ALA A 354 -8.02 16.12 -18.29
CA ALA A 354 -7.93 17.56 -18.11
C ALA A 354 -6.98 17.97 -16.97
N THR A 355 -6.74 17.11 -15.97
CA THR A 355 -5.72 17.35 -14.93
C THR A 355 -4.34 17.50 -15.55
N TYR A 356 -4.02 16.73 -16.60
CA TYR A 356 -2.73 16.80 -17.31
C TYR A 356 -2.70 17.92 -18.35
N GLU A 357 -3.80 18.12 -19.09
CA GLU A 357 -3.92 19.18 -20.10
C GLU A 357 -3.64 20.57 -19.54
N ASN A 358 -4.16 20.84 -18.34
CA ASN A 358 -4.13 22.14 -17.71
C ASN A 358 -2.89 22.38 -16.83
N LEU A 359 -1.89 21.48 -16.88
CA LEU A 359 -0.68 21.66 -16.09
C LEU A 359 0.11 22.87 -16.56
N ASP A 360 0.58 23.65 -15.58
CA ASP A 360 1.59 24.66 -15.85
C ASP A 360 2.90 23.96 -16.18
N ARG A 361 3.23 23.95 -17.47
CA ARG A 361 4.43 23.32 -18.01
C ARG A 361 5.73 24.00 -17.56
N SER A 362 5.66 25.20 -16.98
CA SER A 362 6.81 25.84 -16.32
C SER A 362 7.08 25.26 -14.92
N ILE A 363 6.08 24.58 -14.34
CA ILE A 363 6.16 24.00 -13.01
C ILE A 363 6.54 22.52 -13.09
N LYS A 364 7.41 22.14 -12.15
CA LYS A 364 7.99 20.82 -11.99
C LYS A 364 7.06 19.93 -11.18
N HIS A 365 6.38 18.99 -11.83
CA HIS A 365 5.29 18.23 -11.22
C HIS A 365 5.65 16.79 -10.86
N ILE A 366 5.25 16.37 -9.66
CA ILE A 366 5.05 14.95 -9.31
C ILE A 366 3.54 14.70 -9.36
N ALA A 367 3.11 13.72 -10.16
CA ALA A 367 1.70 13.37 -10.37
C ALA A 367 1.35 12.03 -9.73
N LEU A 368 0.25 12.00 -8.99
CA LEU A 368 -0.33 10.83 -8.34
C LEU A 368 -1.36 10.14 -9.25
N ASN A 369 -1.23 8.81 -9.36
CA ASN A 369 -2.16 7.88 -10.01
C ASN A 369 -2.05 6.54 -9.28
N HIS A 370 -2.87 5.56 -9.63
CA HIS A 370 -2.90 4.22 -9.04
C HIS A 370 -3.02 3.17 -10.14
N ASP A 371 -2.02 2.29 -10.28
CA ASP A 371 -1.99 1.30 -11.36
C ASP A 371 -2.86 0.06 -11.10
N VAL A 372 -3.51 0.02 -9.94
CA VAL A 372 -4.50 -0.99 -9.56
C VAL A 372 -5.85 -0.79 -10.26
N HIS A 373 -6.09 0.40 -10.84
CA HIS A 373 -7.30 0.70 -11.59
C HIS A 373 -7.11 0.42 -13.09
N GLU A 374 -7.98 -0.43 -13.65
CA GLU A 374 -7.95 -0.79 -15.06
C GLU A 374 -8.00 0.45 -15.97
N THR A 375 -8.90 1.39 -15.68
CA THR A 375 -9.09 2.60 -16.52
C THR A 375 -7.90 3.56 -16.46
N THR A 376 -7.18 3.60 -15.33
CA THR A 376 -5.90 4.32 -15.24
C THR A 376 -4.92 3.76 -16.25
N VAL A 377 -4.71 2.44 -16.25
CA VAL A 377 -3.70 1.80 -17.12
C VAL A 377 -4.14 1.72 -18.58
N THR A 378 -5.43 1.49 -18.86
CA THR A 378 -5.93 1.24 -20.22
C THR A 378 -6.37 2.50 -20.97
N GLN A 379 -6.69 3.59 -20.26
CA GLN A 379 -7.23 4.81 -20.89
C GLN A 379 -6.42 6.06 -20.53
N LEU A 380 -6.16 6.29 -19.23
CA LEU A 380 -5.47 7.51 -18.79
C LEU A 380 -3.98 7.48 -19.13
N VAL A 381 -3.29 6.36 -18.93
CA VAL A 381 -1.86 6.23 -19.24
C VAL A 381 -1.55 6.45 -20.73
N PRO A 382 -2.25 5.80 -21.70
CA PRO A 382 -2.05 6.11 -23.11
C PRO A 382 -2.20 7.61 -23.43
N TYR A 383 -3.18 8.26 -22.80
CA TYR A 383 -3.38 9.69 -22.93
C TYR A 383 -2.18 10.49 -22.39
N ILE A 384 -1.74 10.22 -21.16
CA ILE A 384 -0.59 10.91 -20.52
C ILE A 384 0.66 10.78 -21.37
N LEU A 385 0.96 9.57 -21.86
CA LEU A 385 2.15 9.29 -22.66
C LEU A 385 2.10 10.05 -24.01
N LYS A 386 0.93 10.12 -24.65
CA LYS A 386 0.74 10.89 -25.87
C LYS A 386 0.86 12.39 -25.60
N TRP A 387 0.17 12.91 -24.59
CA TRP A 387 0.21 14.30 -24.19
C TRP A 387 1.65 14.75 -23.89
N ALA A 388 2.43 13.94 -23.18
CA ALA A 388 3.82 14.26 -22.87
C ALA A 388 4.70 14.35 -24.12
N LYS A 389 4.53 13.43 -25.08
CA LYS A 389 5.24 13.48 -26.37
C LYS A 389 4.88 14.73 -27.17
N ASP A 390 3.59 15.01 -27.33
CA ASP A 390 3.09 16.14 -28.12
C ASP A 390 3.53 17.50 -27.54
N ASN A 391 3.74 17.55 -26.22
CA ASN A 391 4.14 18.76 -25.51
C ASN A 391 5.63 18.83 -25.16
N GLY A 392 6.44 17.86 -25.59
CA GLY A 392 7.87 17.82 -25.30
C GLY A 392 8.21 17.69 -23.81
N VAL A 393 7.31 17.13 -23.00
CA VAL A 393 7.50 16.93 -21.57
C VAL A 393 8.25 15.62 -21.34
N LYS A 394 9.40 15.67 -20.64
CA LYS A 394 10.17 14.48 -20.32
C LYS A 394 9.63 13.80 -19.07
N LEU A 395 9.02 12.64 -19.23
CA LEU A 395 8.59 11.80 -18.11
C LEU A 395 9.76 10.96 -17.60
N VAL A 396 10.10 11.14 -16.33
CA VAL A 396 11.28 10.56 -15.67
C VAL A 396 10.88 9.93 -14.33
N THR A 397 11.79 9.20 -13.69
CA THR A 397 11.56 8.75 -12.31
C THR A 397 11.58 9.93 -11.32
N VAL A 398 11.02 9.76 -10.13
CA VAL A 398 11.12 10.74 -9.05
C VAL A 398 12.59 11.00 -8.68
N GLY A 399 13.42 9.97 -8.68
CA GLY A 399 14.86 10.14 -8.43
C GLY A 399 15.53 11.07 -9.46
N GLU A 400 15.29 10.84 -10.75
CA GLU A 400 15.81 11.69 -11.83
C GLU A 400 15.22 13.10 -11.77
N CYS A 401 13.93 13.24 -11.47
CA CYS A 401 13.27 14.54 -11.38
C CYS A 401 13.81 15.41 -10.23
N LEU A 402 14.40 14.77 -9.22
CA LEU A 402 15.09 15.43 -8.11
C LEU A 402 16.60 15.66 -8.38
N GLY A 403 17.11 15.18 -9.52
CA GLY A 403 18.52 15.29 -9.89
C GLY A 403 19.42 14.28 -9.17
N GLU A 404 18.86 13.17 -8.67
CA GLU A 404 19.63 12.15 -7.96
C GLU A 404 20.02 10.99 -8.86
N ALA A 405 21.29 10.57 -8.75
CA ALA A 405 21.77 9.36 -9.39
C ALA A 405 21.02 8.11 -8.88
N SER A 406 20.84 7.11 -9.75
CA SER A 406 20.09 5.89 -9.43
C SER A 406 20.67 5.08 -8.26
N SER A 407 21.96 5.22 -7.98
CA SER A 407 22.62 4.64 -6.79
C SER A 407 22.09 5.19 -5.47
N LYS A 408 21.43 6.37 -5.46
CA LYS A 408 20.83 6.97 -4.25
C LYS A 408 19.38 6.56 -4.01
N TRP A 409 18.72 5.94 -5.00
CA TRP A 409 17.32 5.53 -4.88
C TRP A 409 17.13 4.31 -4.00
N TYR A 410 18.21 3.57 -3.75
CA TYR A 410 18.22 2.32 -3.00
C TYR A 410 19.36 2.29 -1.98
N LYS A 411 19.17 1.52 -0.91
CA LYS A 411 20.19 1.22 0.09
C LYS A 411 21.19 0.23 -0.52
N ASP A 412 22.47 0.38 -0.16
CA ASP A 412 23.47 -0.64 -0.47
C ASP A 412 23.22 -1.86 0.41
N VAL A 413 22.70 -2.91 -0.21
CA VAL A 413 22.52 -4.22 0.38
C VAL A 413 23.57 -5.13 -0.24
N GLY A 414 24.46 -5.71 0.56
CA GLY A 414 25.54 -6.58 0.10
C GLY A 414 25.06 -7.79 -0.74
N SER A 415 26.01 -8.60 -1.21
CA SER A 415 25.76 -9.76 -2.10
C SER A 415 24.82 -10.82 -1.50
N PHE A 416 24.00 -11.42 -2.37
CA PHE A 416 22.86 -12.27 -2.01
C PHE A 416 23.10 -13.78 -2.12
N PRO A 417 22.45 -14.59 -1.27
CA PRO A 417 22.35 -16.04 -1.47
C PRO A 417 21.40 -16.39 -2.63
N ALA A 418 21.79 -17.38 -3.43
CA ALA A 418 21.16 -17.75 -4.71
C ALA A 418 19.83 -18.54 -4.59
N SER A 419 19.11 -18.49 -3.46
CA SER A 419 17.91 -19.30 -3.26
C SER A 419 16.83 -18.56 -2.47
N SER A 420 15.69 -18.32 -3.13
CA SER A 420 14.47 -17.76 -2.53
C SER A 420 13.88 -18.73 -1.50
N PRO A 421 13.69 -18.33 -0.23
CA PRO A 421 12.79 -19.04 0.67
C PRO A 421 11.36 -19.04 0.08
N ASN A 422 10.49 -19.95 0.52
CA ASN A 422 9.05 -19.81 0.30
C ASN A 422 8.57 -18.50 0.93
N LEU A 423 8.48 -17.44 0.13
CA LEU A 423 8.06 -16.11 0.54
C LEU A 423 6.58 -15.96 0.21
N SER A 424 5.75 -15.80 1.23
CA SER A 424 4.32 -15.52 1.08
C SER A 424 3.95 -14.25 1.83
N CYS A 425 2.89 -13.61 1.36
CA CYS A 425 2.01 -12.85 2.24
C CYS A 425 1.10 -13.86 2.99
#